data_AF-A0AAW0KUZ1-F1
#
_entry.id   AF-A0AAW0KUZ1-F1
#
_cell.length_a   1.000
_cell.length_b   1.000
_cell.length_c   1.000
_cell.angle_alpha   90.00
_cell.angle_beta   90.00
_cell.angle_gamma   90.00
#
_symmetry.space_group_name_H-M   'P 1'
#
loop_
_entity.id
_entity.type
_entity.pdbx_description
1 polymer ?
#
loop_
_entity_poly.entity_id
_entity_poly.type
_entity_poly.pdbx_seq_one_letter_code
_entity_poly.pdbx_strand_id
1 'polypeptide(L)' 'MKLAFATFLLVCLVLSSSFFEATMAGSIQDRCLKYCGICCEKCHCVPSGTYGNKDECPCYRDLKNSKGKSKCP' A
#
# COMPACT_ATOMS: atom_id res chain seq x y z
N MET A 1 -33.36 15.22 -30.68
CA MET A 1 -32.05 15.90 -30.65
C MET A 1 -31.66 16.44 -29.27
N LYS A 2 -32.56 17.05 -28.47
CA LYS A 2 -32.22 17.53 -27.11
C LYS A 2 -31.90 16.41 -26.09
N LEU A 3 -32.59 15.27 -26.16
CA LEU A 3 -32.37 14.14 -25.24
C LEU A 3 -30.95 13.54 -25.35
N ALA A 4 -30.38 13.50 -26.56
CA ALA A 4 -29.07 12.89 -26.81
C ALA A 4 -27.90 13.70 -26.20
N PHE A 5 -28.05 15.02 -26.11
CA PHE A 5 -27.03 15.88 -25.48
C PHE A 5 -27.03 15.74 -23.95
N ALA A 6 -28.21 15.64 -23.35
CA ALA A 6 -28.35 15.49 -21.90
C ALA A 6 -27.83 14.12 -21.42
N THR A 7 -28.10 13.06 -22.17
CA THR A 7 -27.57 11.72 -21.83
C THR A 7 -26.06 11.65 -21.99
N PHE A 8 -25.49 12.28 -23.01
CA PHE A 8 -24.04 12.32 -23.19
C PHE A 8 -23.32 13.05 -22.05
N LEU A 9 -23.85 14.20 -21.61
CA LEU A 9 -23.32 14.94 -20.46
C LEU A 9 -23.39 14.15 -19.15
N LEU A 10 -24.50 13.45 -18.89
CA LEU A 10 -24.64 12.62 -17.69
C LEU A 10 -23.66 11.45 -17.68
N VAL A 11 -23.45 10.79 -18.83
CA VAL A 11 -22.47 9.69 -18.93
C VAL A 11 -21.04 10.18 -18.69
N CYS A 12 -20.67 11.36 -19.20
CA CYS A 12 -19.37 11.96 -18.94
C CYS A 12 -19.15 12.30 -17.45
N LEU A 13 -20.18 12.85 -16.78
CA LEU A 13 -20.10 13.16 -15.35
C LEU A 13 -19.90 11.89 -14.51
N VAL A 14 -20.68 10.83 -14.77
CA VAL A 14 -20.59 9.56 -14.04
C VAL A 14 -19.22 8.89 -14.24
N LEU A 15 -18.68 8.88 -15.47
CA LEU A 15 -17.37 8.30 -15.74
C LEU A 15 -16.25 9.06 -15.03
N SER A 16 -16.28 10.39 -15.00
CA SER A 16 -15.23 11.19 -14.34
C SER A 16 -15.12 10.94 -12.84
N SER A 17 -16.23 10.68 -12.14
CA SER A 17 -16.23 10.32 -10.72
C SER A 17 -15.53 8.98 -10.43
N SER A 18 -15.58 8.02 -11.35
CA SER A 18 -14.94 6.71 -11.19
C SER A 18 -13.42 6.74 -11.43
N PHE A 19 -12.91 7.72 -12.17
CA PHE A 19 -11.48 7.83 -12.46
C PHE A 19 -10.67 8.53 -11.36
N PHE A 20 -11.30 9.33 -10.49
CA PHE A 20 -10.57 10.15 -9.51
C PHE A 20 -10.02 9.39 -8.29
N GLU A 21 -10.51 8.19 -7.98
CA GLU A 21 -10.04 7.42 -6.80
C GLU A 21 -8.74 6.63 -7.05
N ALA A 22 -8.30 6.48 -8.31
CA ALA A 22 -7.27 5.51 -8.67
C ALA A 22 -5.81 6.00 -8.59
N THR A 23 -5.52 7.26 -8.21
CA THR A 23 -4.18 7.85 -8.45
C THR A 23 -3.26 8.03 -7.24
N MET A 24 -3.67 7.72 -6.00
CA MET A 24 -2.89 8.10 -4.80
C MET A 24 -2.20 6.95 -4.03
N ALA A 25 -2.35 5.68 -4.41
CA ALA A 25 -1.97 4.55 -3.55
C ALA A 25 -0.74 3.71 -4.00
N GLY A 26 -0.08 4.03 -5.12
CA GLY A 26 0.84 3.08 -5.78
C GLY A 26 2.33 3.18 -5.47
N SER A 27 2.78 3.65 -4.29
CA SER A 27 4.25 3.72 -4.05
C SER A 27 4.73 3.37 -2.64
N ILE A 28 4.04 3.81 -1.59
CA ILE A 28 4.44 3.51 -0.21
C ILE A 28 4.01 2.10 0.20
N GLN A 29 2.80 1.67 -0.20
CA GLN A 29 2.29 0.33 0.08
C GLN A 29 3.16 -0.75 -0.58
N ASP A 30 3.52 -0.58 -1.85
CA ASP A 30 4.37 -1.54 -2.56
C ASP A 30 5.76 -1.68 -1.91
N ARG A 31 6.32 -0.56 -1.45
CA ARG A 31 7.60 -0.57 -0.71
C ARG A 31 7.46 -1.30 0.63
N CYS A 32 6.37 -1.06 1.36
CA CYS A 32 6.10 -1.74 2.62
C CYS A 32 6.02 -3.26 2.42
N LEU A 33 5.21 -3.71 1.46
CA LEU A 33 5.02 -5.13 1.15
C LEU A 33 6.33 -5.79 0.72
N LYS A 34 7.15 -5.11 -0.08
CA LYS A 34 8.46 -5.61 -0.49
C LYS A 34 9.39 -5.87 0.69
N TYR A 35 9.55 -4.90 1.61
CA TYR A 35 10.42 -5.09 2.76
C TYR A 35 9.84 -6.06 3.79
N CYS A 36 8.52 -6.03 3.99
CA CYS A 36 7.81 -6.99 4.83
C CYS A 36 8.06 -8.43 4.33
N GLY A 37 7.90 -8.69 3.02
CA GLY A 37 8.17 -9.99 2.42
C GLY A 37 9.60 -10.48 2.63
N ILE A 38 10.60 -9.61 2.43
CA ILE A 38 12.02 -9.94 2.66
C ILE A 38 12.28 -10.29 4.13
N CYS A 39 11.64 -9.59 5.06
CA CYS A 39 11.79 -9.85 6.49
C CYS A 39 11.03 -11.11 6.94
N CYS A 40 9.84 -11.34 6.39
CA CYS A 40 9.04 -12.53 6.61
C CYS A 40 9.77 -13.78 6.12
N GLU A 41 10.39 -13.74 4.94
CA GLU A 41 11.17 -14.87 4.41
C GLU A 41 12.38 -15.19 5.29
N LYS A 42 13.00 -14.18 5.91
CA LYS A 42 14.17 -14.38 6.79
C LYS A 42 13.81 -14.82 8.21
N CYS A 43 12.73 -14.27 8.75
CA CYS A 43 12.38 -14.43 10.16
C CYS A 43 11.16 -15.34 10.40
N HIS A 44 10.45 -15.73 9.34
CA HIS A 44 9.21 -16.52 9.36
C HIS A 44 8.15 -16.01 10.35
N CYS A 45 8.17 -14.70 10.64
CA CYS A 45 7.36 -14.04 11.65
C CYS A 45 7.05 -12.62 11.17
N VAL A 46 5.78 -12.20 11.29
CA VAL A 46 5.32 -10.85 11.00
C VAL A 46 4.54 -10.37 12.24
N PRO A 47 4.89 -9.20 12.81
CA PRO A 47 4.22 -8.69 13.99
C PRO A 47 2.77 -8.28 13.68
N SER A 48 1.93 -8.34 14.70
CA SER A 48 0.50 -8.01 14.58
C SER A 48 0.26 -6.51 14.38
N GLY A 49 -0.77 -6.16 13.60
CA GLY A 49 -1.16 -4.77 13.35
C GLY A 49 -0.43 -4.12 12.17
N THR A 50 -0.63 -2.81 11.99
CA THR A 50 -0.08 -2.03 10.86
C THR A 50 1.17 -1.23 11.22
N TYR A 51 1.40 -0.99 12.51
CA TYR A 51 2.56 -0.28 13.03
C TYR A 51 2.87 -0.74 14.46
N GLY A 52 4.16 -0.93 14.79
CA GLY A 52 4.60 -1.34 16.12
C GLY A 52 4.66 -2.86 16.31
N ASN A 53 4.47 -3.32 17.56
CA ASN A 53 4.45 -4.72 17.99
C ASN A 53 5.65 -5.57 17.56
N LYS A 54 6.78 -4.93 17.27
CA LYS A 54 7.99 -5.63 16.80
C LYS A 54 8.59 -6.55 17.87
N ASP A 55 8.18 -6.38 19.13
CA ASP A 55 8.59 -7.24 20.23
C ASP A 55 7.97 -8.65 20.15
N GLU A 56 6.88 -8.83 19.40
CA GLU A 56 6.31 -10.16 19.10
C GLU A 56 7.26 -11.01 18.24
N CYS A 57 8.04 -10.35 17.37
CA CYS A 57 9.00 -11.00 16.47
C CYS A 57 10.40 -10.38 16.66
N PRO A 58 11.21 -10.86 17.63
CA PRO A 58 12.54 -10.30 17.90
C PRO A 58 13.46 -10.24 16.67
N CYS A 59 13.45 -11.29 15.83
CA CYS A 59 14.19 -11.30 14.56
C CYS A 59 13.79 -10.15 13.63
N TYR A 60 12.50 -9.86 13.52
CA TYR A 60 11.96 -8.80 12.65
C TYR A 60 12.37 -7.41 13.16
N ARG A 61 12.41 -7.22 14.48
CA ARG A 61 12.87 -5.99 15.14
C ARG A 61 14.36 -5.73 14.94
N ASP A 62 15.17 -6.78 15.10
CA ASP A 62 16.62 -6.68 15.18
C ASP A 62 17.29 -6.71 13.80
N LEU A 63 16.54 -7.07 12.73
CA LEU A 63 17.05 -7.07 11.37
C LEU A 63 17.44 -5.66 10.89
N LYS A 64 18.75 -5.46 10.68
CA LYS A 64 19.31 -4.22 10.15
C LYS A 64 19.71 -4.35 8.68
N ASN A 65 19.72 -3.24 7.97
CA ASN A 65 20.36 -3.13 6.67
C ASN A 65 21.87 -2.89 6.82
N SER A 66 22.61 -2.87 5.71
CA SER A 66 24.06 -2.62 5.72
C SER A 66 24.47 -1.25 6.28
N LYS A 67 23.51 -0.33 6.49
CA LYS A 67 23.73 1.00 7.10
C LYS A 67 23.36 1.01 8.60
N GLY A 68 23.08 -0.13 9.21
CA GLY A 68 22.72 -0.27 10.62
C GLY A 68 21.28 0.19 10.97
N LYS A 69 20.48 0.60 9.98
CA LYS A 69 19.07 1.02 10.22
C LYS A 69 18.14 -0.18 10.19
N SER A 70 17.01 -0.10 10.89
CA SER A 70 15.95 -1.12 10.83
C SER A 70 15.53 -1.35 9.37
N LYS A 71 15.61 -2.61 8.94
CA LYS A 71 15.28 -2.99 7.56
C LYS A 71 13.78 -3.20 7.37
N CYS A 72 13.13 -3.75 8.39
CA CYS A 72 11.73 -4.17 8.32
C CYS A 72 10.80 -3.01 8.68
N PRO A 73 9.68 -2.83 7.94
CA PRO A 73 8.73 -1.76 8.18
C PRO A 73 8.19 -1.81 9.60
#